data_AF-A0A0E3ZFW9-F1
#
_entry.id   AF-A0A0E3ZFW9-F1
#
_cell.length_a   1.000
_cell.length_b   1.000
_cell.length_c   1.000
_cell.angle_alpha   90.00
_cell.angle_beta   90.00
_cell.angle_gamma   90.00
#
_symmetry.space_group_name_H-M   'P 1'
#
loop_
_entity.id
_entity.type
_entity.pdbx_description
1 polymer ?
#
loop_
_entity_poly.entity_id
_entity_poly.type
_entity_poly.pdbx_seq_one_letter_code
_entity_poly.pdbx_strand_id
1 'polypeptide(L)'
;MKVSKSIVFTTLFAGAALSGCELVEVTNPNVTDEVFLETSNSAQTWLNGLRRQLASTMNQVVVSTELVSDNYFNNRTLSSKVFDIPQIESYDLDVNNLQKEIHRLREMAEYGLDKVIPADKSSTDADKAEMLFYKAYAHLLSGELFVALPGSARGPVLTPEEHLQEAIKGLDEAITLHPDLEMKQGYTLLKARAYYRLGDRDNATKFAGEVLVNKKLLLQVNYDGVNGMTNSMQTYLFSSTYNEFAPLPRLDFLDPKYFHETTATADQKPVAIVKAEEAYLILAEAAIASGDLAGAKQSLKNLLTEVVSQRPVITLDDSKETRNGGNRTDYALTEVLVKFNPSDKPKEGYVLDRSQGAINAYPVSGTKVTSEELDAIGNQDEALYLLYRLRQEIFFAEGRRMTDLGIKFPISETEALNNTHVTANHQEAQLPSFIPLGREMDDFTYDEQGNVVTMKHDMNQVLVQHKSSSEIFPFIN
;
A
#
# COMPACT_ATOMS: atom_id res chain seq x y z
N MET A 1 39.83 73.56 -18.78
CA MET A 1 38.40 73.31 -18.53
C MET A 1 38.15 71.82 -18.64
N LYS A 2 37.76 71.18 -17.53
CA LYS A 2 37.61 69.73 -17.36
C LYS A 2 36.33 69.27 -18.05
N VAL A 3 36.43 68.41 -19.07
CA VAL A 3 35.30 67.56 -19.48
C VAL A 3 35.55 66.20 -18.86
N SER A 4 34.72 65.88 -17.87
CA SER A 4 34.78 64.70 -17.02
C SER A 4 34.59 63.42 -17.84
N LYS A 5 35.58 62.51 -17.77
CA LYS A 5 35.53 61.13 -18.28
C LYS A 5 34.55 60.23 -17.51
N SER A 6 33.67 60.79 -16.66
CA SER A 6 32.84 60.02 -15.72
C SER A 6 31.37 59.84 -16.14
N ILE A 7 30.97 60.27 -17.35
CA ILE A 7 29.56 60.17 -17.81
C ILE A 7 29.36 59.14 -18.92
N VAL A 8 30.42 58.73 -19.64
CA VAL A 8 30.27 57.77 -20.76
C VAL A 8 30.30 56.31 -20.29
N PHE A 9 30.83 56.02 -19.10
CA PHE A 9 30.84 54.65 -18.55
C PHE A 9 29.60 54.29 -17.71
N THR A 10 28.77 55.25 -17.33
CA THR A 10 27.58 54.99 -16.49
C THR A 10 26.35 54.63 -17.32
N THR A 11 26.26 55.08 -18.59
CA THR A 11 25.13 54.74 -19.47
C THR A 11 25.27 53.39 -20.17
N LEU A 12 26.47 52.81 -20.23
CA LEU A 12 26.68 51.48 -20.84
C LEU A 12 26.42 50.33 -19.86
N PHE A 13 26.44 50.57 -18.55
CA PHE A 13 26.10 49.56 -17.53
C PHE A 13 24.61 49.53 -17.16
N ALA A 14 23.85 50.59 -17.47
CA ALA A 14 22.39 50.61 -17.25
C ALA A 14 21.60 49.89 -18.37
N GLY A 15 22.17 49.75 -19.58
CA GLY A 15 21.56 49.03 -20.70
C GLY A 15 21.77 47.51 -20.69
N ALA A 16 22.74 47.02 -19.92
CA ALA A 16 23.05 45.59 -19.78
C ALA A 16 22.41 44.94 -18.54
N ALA A 17 21.80 45.73 -17.66
CA ALA A 17 21.07 45.24 -16.47
C ALA A 17 19.56 45.03 -16.73
N LEU A 18 19.05 45.44 -17.91
CA LEU A 18 17.65 45.22 -18.34
C LEU A 18 17.52 44.11 -19.39
N SER A 19 18.62 43.42 -19.68
CA SER A 19 18.67 42.22 -20.54
C SER A 19 19.19 41.01 -19.77
N GLY A 20 19.03 41.03 -18.44
CA GLY A 20 19.02 39.80 -17.66
C GLY A 20 17.85 38.96 -18.17
N CYS A 21 18.16 37.80 -18.75
CA CYS A 21 17.22 36.83 -19.28
C CYS A 21 15.89 36.86 -18.51
N GLU A 22 14.81 37.30 -19.15
CA GLU A 22 13.55 36.64 -18.88
C GLU A 22 13.85 35.15 -19.05
N LEU A 23 13.61 34.36 -17.99
CA LEU A 23 13.32 32.95 -18.17
C LEU A 23 12.17 32.93 -19.17
N VAL A 24 12.49 32.80 -20.46
CA VAL A 24 11.49 32.63 -21.49
C VAL A 24 10.84 31.31 -21.13
N GLU A 25 9.68 31.40 -20.53
CA GLU A 25 8.78 30.29 -20.33
C GLU A 25 8.53 29.75 -21.75
N VAL A 26 9.22 28.66 -22.10
CA VAL A 26 9.05 27.99 -23.39
C VAL A 26 7.69 27.32 -23.34
N THR A 27 6.64 28.10 -23.51
CA THR A 27 5.28 27.63 -23.71
C THR A 27 5.24 27.06 -25.12
N ASN A 28 5.14 25.74 -25.24
CA ASN A 28 4.84 25.11 -26.52
C ASN A 28 3.40 25.49 -26.87
N PRO A 29 3.15 26.31 -27.91
CA PRO A 29 1.81 26.79 -28.22
C PRO A 29 0.85 25.67 -28.66
N ASN A 30 1.36 24.46 -28.91
CA ASN A 30 0.58 23.28 -29.26
C ASN A 30 0.31 22.33 -28.07
N VAL A 31 0.83 22.65 -26.87
CA VAL A 31 0.67 21.84 -25.65
C VAL A 31 0.38 22.78 -24.48
N THR A 32 -0.77 23.43 -24.51
CA THR A 32 -1.32 24.19 -23.38
C THR A 32 -2.53 23.45 -22.82
N ASP A 33 -2.92 23.78 -21.58
CA ASP A 33 -4.11 23.22 -20.93
C ASP A 33 -5.36 23.50 -21.76
N GLU A 34 -5.49 24.69 -22.36
CA GLU A 34 -6.62 25.05 -23.19
C GLU A 34 -6.70 24.18 -24.45
N VAL A 35 -5.57 23.96 -25.13
CA VAL A 35 -5.51 23.10 -26.32
C VAL A 35 -5.85 21.64 -25.97
N PHE A 36 -5.41 21.16 -24.81
CA PHE A 36 -5.75 19.82 -24.34
C PHE A 36 -7.26 19.68 -24.06
N LEU A 37 -7.87 20.64 -23.36
CA LEU A 37 -9.29 20.63 -23.03
C LEU A 37 -10.19 20.71 -24.27
N GLU A 38 -9.73 21.34 -25.34
CA GLU A 38 -10.43 21.41 -26.63
C GLU A 38 -10.33 20.13 -27.47
N THR A 39 -9.46 19.19 -27.09
CA THR A 39 -9.27 17.92 -27.81
C THR A 39 -10.42 16.94 -27.51
N SER A 40 -10.90 16.23 -28.53
CA SER A 40 -11.92 15.19 -28.37
C SER A 40 -11.41 14.01 -27.51
N ASN A 41 -12.27 13.45 -26.65
CA ASN A 41 -11.93 12.35 -25.74
C ASN A 41 -10.81 12.72 -24.74
N SER A 42 -10.72 13.99 -24.36
CA SER A 42 -9.74 14.46 -23.36
C SER A 42 -9.97 13.79 -21.99
N ALA A 43 -11.20 13.42 -21.64
CA ALA A 43 -11.51 12.66 -20.42
C ALA A 43 -10.86 11.27 -20.40
N GLN A 44 -10.96 10.51 -21.50
CA GLN A 44 -10.31 9.19 -21.63
C GLN A 44 -8.79 9.28 -21.56
N THR A 45 -8.23 10.29 -22.24
CA THR A 45 -6.78 10.53 -22.22
C THR A 45 -6.30 10.86 -20.81
N TRP A 46 -7.06 11.70 -20.09
CA TRP A 46 -6.78 12.02 -18.69
C TRP A 46 -6.89 10.81 -17.76
N LEU A 47 -7.91 9.97 -17.94
CA LEU A 47 -8.07 8.71 -17.20
C LEU A 47 -6.89 7.76 -17.39
N ASN A 48 -6.34 7.65 -18.60
CA ASN A 48 -5.12 6.88 -18.82
C ASN A 48 -3.92 7.45 -18.04
N GLY A 49 -3.84 8.78 -17.94
CA GLY A 49 -2.89 9.46 -17.05
C GLY A 49 -3.11 9.14 -15.56
N LEU A 50 -4.36 9.13 -15.10
CA LEU A 50 -4.74 8.76 -13.74
C LEU A 50 -4.42 7.29 -13.41
N ARG A 51 -4.69 6.36 -14.33
CA ARG A 51 -4.32 4.94 -14.19
C ARG A 51 -2.81 4.77 -14.02
N ARG A 52 -2.02 5.48 -14.83
CA ARG A 52 -0.56 5.51 -14.69
C ARG A 52 -0.13 6.13 -13.36
N GLN A 53 -0.77 7.23 -12.94
CA GLN A 53 -0.47 7.87 -11.65
C GLN A 53 -0.83 6.96 -10.47
N LEU A 54 -1.91 6.19 -10.55
CA LEU A 54 -2.26 5.20 -9.54
C LEU A 54 -1.17 4.11 -9.45
N ALA A 55 -0.66 3.62 -10.59
CA ALA A 55 0.47 2.68 -10.60
C ALA A 55 1.74 3.27 -9.97
N SER A 56 2.06 4.53 -10.23
CA SER A 56 3.16 5.25 -9.57
C SER A 56 2.94 5.37 -8.05
N THR A 57 1.72 5.72 -7.66
CA THR A 57 1.32 5.85 -6.25
C THR A 57 1.45 4.52 -5.52
N MET A 58 0.95 3.43 -6.10
CA MET A 58 1.02 2.11 -5.49
C MET A 58 2.44 1.55 -5.42
N ASN A 59 3.31 1.86 -6.38
CA ASN A 59 4.73 1.53 -6.24
C ASN A 59 5.33 2.14 -4.97
N GLN A 60 5.08 3.42 -4.72
CA GLN A 60 5.62 4.09 -3.54
C GLN A 60 4.95 3.58 -2.26
N VAL A 61 3.62 3.40 -2.26
CA VAL A 61 2.86 2.90 -1.11
C VAL A 61 3.31 1.50 -0.71
N VAL A 62 3.29 0.54 -1.62
CA VAL A 62 3.56 -0.87 -1.28
C VAL A 62 5.00 -1.02 -0.80
N VAL A 63 5.98 -0.48 -1.52
CA VAL A 63 7.39 -0.58 -1.11
C VAL A 63 7.60 0.02 0.28
N SER A 64 7.13 1.25 0.51
CA SER A 64 7.40 1.97 1.75
C SER A 64 6.73 1.29 2.95
N THR A 65 5.48 0.85 2.78
CA THR A 65 4.70 0.26 3.87
C THR A 65 5.10 -1.18 4.18
N GLU A 66 5.56 -1.95 3.19
CA GLU A 66 6.12 -3.29 3.44
C GLU A 66 7.46 -3.21 4.18
N LEU A 67 8.30 -2.20 3.90
CA LEU A 67 9.55 -1.95 4.62
C LEU A 67 9.37 -1.54 6.08
N VAL A 68 8.29 -0.83 6.41
CA VAL A 68 7.97 -0.47 7.80
C VAL A 68 7.36 -1.65 8.56
N SER A 69 6.96 -2.71 7.86
CA SER A 69 6.24 -3.84 8.44
C SER A 69 7.15 -5.00 8.84
N ASP A 70 6.55 -6.07 9.38
CA ASP A 70 7.21 -7.33 9.70
C ASP A 70 7.19 -8.36 8.54
N ASN A 71 6.79 -7.97 7.33
CA ASN A 71 6.68 -8.93 6.22
C ASN A 71 8.01 -9.27 5.56
N TYR A 72 8.89 -8.28 5.41
CA TYR A 72 10.14 -8.40 4.69
C TYR A 72 11.27 -7.76 5.47
N PHE A 73 12.41 -8.44 5.47
CA PHE A 73 13.69 -7.87 5.84
C PHE A 73 14.31 -7.11 4.68
N ASN A 74 14.71 -5.86 4.95
CA ASN A 74 15.48 -5.08 4.00
C ASN A 74 16.93 -5.58 3.90
N ASN A 75 17.16 -6.48 2.96
CA ASN A 75 18.44 -7.15 2.78
C ASN A 75 19.49 -6.24 2.13
N ARG A 76 19.07 -5.25 1.31
CA ARG A 76 19.98 -4.36 0.58
C ARG A 76 19.42 -2.95 0.26
N THR A 77 20.35 -1.99 0.17
CA THR A 77 20.23 -0.51 0.17
C THR A 77 19.40 0.17 -0.93
N LEU A 78 18.69 -0.51 -1.85
CA LEU A 78 17.93 0.23 -2.89
C LEU A 78 16.70 0.96 -2.34
N SER A 79 16.38 0.76 -1.06
CA SER A 79 15.29 1.38 -0.34
C SER A 79 15.73 1.87 1.05
N SER A 80 14.85 2.61 1.75
CA SER A 80 15.14 3.14 3.09
C SER A 80 15.48 2.02 4.08
N LYS A 81 16.68 2.12 4.67
CA LYS A 81 17.06 1.29 5.82
C LYS A 81 16.47 1.77 7.14
N VAL A 82 15.96 3.01 7.17
CA VAL A 82 15.49 3.66 8.39
C VAL A 82 14.07 3.19 8.74
N PHE A 83 13.26 2.93 7.71
CA PHE A 83 11.90 2.39 7.86
C PHE A 83 11.87 0.97 8.46
N ASP A 84 12.92 0.18 8.24
CA ASP A 84 13.15 -1.13 8.84
C ASP A 84 13.49 -1.05 10.35
N ILE A 85 13.91 0.13 10.85
CA ILE A 85 14.20 0.43 12.28
C ILE A 85 12.99 1.15 12.93
N PRO A 86 11.79 1.01 12.36
CA PRO A 86 10.66 1.97 12.38
C PRO A 86 10.98 3.42 12.79
N GLN A 87 12.13 3.97 12.40
CA GLN A 87 12.43 5.37 12.62
C GLN A 87 11.89 6.15 11.43
N ILE A 88 10.85 6.95 11.66
CA ILE A 88 10.12 7.65 10.60
C ILE A 88 10.14 9.13 10.94
N GLU A 89 10.92 9.90 10.20
CA GLU A 89 11.12 11.33 10.41
C GLU A 89 10.45 12.13 9.30
N SER A 90 9.94 13.33 9.62
CA SER A 90 9.26 14.17 8.62
C SER A 90 10.17 14.63 7.47
N TYR A 91 11.48 14.68 7.70
CA TYR A 91 12.48 15.05 6.69
C TYR A 91 12.97 13.85 5.85
N ASP A 92 12.45 12.64 6.09
CA ASP A 92 12.79 11.48 5.27
C ASP A 92 12.27 11.65 3.83
N LEU A 93 13.14 11.39 2.86
CA LEU A 93 12.81 11.52 1.44
C LEU A 93 11.65 10.61 1.04
N ASP A 94 11.58 9.41 1.61
CA ASP A 94 10.53 8.44 1.30
C ASP A 94 9.17 8.84 1.85
N VAL A 95 9.10 9.50 3.02
CA VAL A 95 7.87 10.11 3.54
C VAL A 95 7.38 11.18 2.55
N ASN A 96 8.29 12.05 2.10
CA ASN A 96 7.96 13.09 1.15
C ASN A 96 7.50 12.54 -0.21
N ASN A 97 8.18 11.52 -0.74
CA ASN A 97 7.82 10.88 -2.01
C ASN A 97 6.44 10.22 -1.93
N LEU A 98 6.17 9.49 -0.83
CA LEU A 98 4.88 8.84 -0.60
C LEU A 98 3.75 9.87 -0.56
N GLN A 99 3.90 10.90 0.26
CA GLN A 99 2.92 11.98 0.36
C GLN A 99 2.67 12.66 -0.99
N LYS A 100 3.75 12.95 -1.74
CA LYS A 100 3.67 13.60 -3.05
C LYS A 100 2.89 12.77 -4.07
N GLU A 101 3.13 11.47 -4.15
CA GLU A 101 2.42 10.62 -5.12
C GLU A 101 0.92 10.51 -4.79
N ILE A 102 0.56 10.42 -3.51
CA ILE A 102 -0.85 10.44 -3.06
C ILE A 102 -1.50 11.79 -3.39
N HIS A 103 -0.83 12.91 -3.08
CA HIS A 103 -1.32 14.26 -3.42
C HIS A 103 -1.50 14.44 -4.92
N ARG A 104 -0.54 13.97 -5.72
CA ARG A 104 -0.61 14.06 -7.18
C ARG A 104 -1.78 13.27 -7.74
N LEU A 105 -2.06 12.07 -7.23
CA LEU A 105 -3.24 11.29 -7.63
C LEU A 105 -4.53 12.07 -7.33
N ARG A 106 -4.65 12.63 -6.13
CA ARG A 106 -5.81 13.44 -5.73
C ARG A 106 -5.98 14.67 -6.62
N GLU A 107 -4.94 15.48 -6.76
CA GLU A 107 -5.00 16.74 -7.53
C GLU A 107 -5.27 16.49 -9.01
N MET A 108 -4.70 15.43 -9.59
CA MET A 108 -5.03 15.02 -10.97
C MET A 108 -6.51 14.62 -11.09
N ALA A 109 -7.05 13.91 -10.11
CA ALA A 109 -8.46 13.50 -10.13
C ALA A 109 -9.39 14.72 -9.97
N GLU A 110 -9.05 15.65 -9.08
CA GLU A 110 -9.77 16.92 -8.90
C GLU A 110 -9.78 17.77 -10.17
N TYR A 111 -8.61 17.94 -10.80
CA TYR A 111 -8.53 18.63 -12.09
C TYR A 111 -9.36 17.93 -13.17
N GLY A 112 -9.33 16.60 -13.20
CA GLY A 112 -10.15 15.80 -14.10
C GLY A 112 -11.65 16.10 -13.94
N LEU A 113 -12.13 16.11 -12.70
CA LEU A 113 -13.53 16.36 -12.35
C LEU A 113 -13.96 17.81 -12.61
N ASP A 114 -13.10 18.78 -12.29
CA ASP A 114 -13.45 20.20 -12.31
C ASP A 114 -13.22 20.87 -13.67
N LYS A 115 -12.29 20.34 -14.48
CA LYS A 115 -11.86 20.96 -15.74
C LYS A 115 -12.04 20.05 -16.95
N VAL A 116 -11.58 18.80 -16.87
CA VAL A 116 -11.57 17.89 -18.04
C VAL A 116 -12.98 17.39 -18.37
N ILE A 117 -13.72 16.86 -17.39
CA ILE A 117 -15.08 16.35 -17.59
C ILE A 117 -16.02 17.44 -18.13
N PRO A 118 -16.06 18.67 -17.57
CA PRO A 118 -16.91 19.73 -18.11
C PRO A 118 -16.54 20.18 -19.54
N ALA A 119 -15.26 20.08 -19.92
CA ALA A 119 -14.79 20.44 -21.25
C ALA A 119 -15.09 19.36 -22.30
N ASP A 120 -14.97 18.08 -21.92
CA ASP A 120 -15.18 16.95 -22.82
C ASP A 120 -16.67 16.59 -22.94
N LYS A 121 -17.29 17.05 -24.03
CA LYS A 121 -18.69 16.73 -24.37
C LYS A 121 -18.97 15.25 -24.60
N SER A 122 -17.94 14.43 -24.79
CA SER A 122 -18.06 12.98 -24.96
C SER A 122 -17.85 12.19 -23.67
N SER A 123 -17.55 12.87 -22.55
CA SER A 123 -17.41 12.22 -21.25
C SER A 123 -18.68 11.51 -20.82
N THR A 124 -18.49 10.41 -20.10
CA THR A 124 -19.58 9.55 -19.60
C THR A 124 -19.65 9.56 -18.08
N ASP A 125 -20.77 9.07 -17.54
CA ASP A 125 -20.90 8.85 -16.08
C ASP A 125 -19.86 7.84 -15.56
N ALA A 126 -19.44 6.88 -16.39
CA ALA A 126 -18.39 5.94 -16.05
C ALA A 126 -17.04 6.66 -15.87
N ASP A 127 -16.73 7.61 -16.76
CA ASP A 127 -15.49 8.38 -16.72
C ASP A 127 -15.41 9.23 -15.46
N LYS A 128 -16.53 9.90 -15.15
CA LYS A 128 -16.67 10.68 -13.92
C LYS A 128 -16.55 9.79 -12.69
N ALA A 129 -17.19 8.62 -12.70
CA ALA A 129 -17.14 7.66 -11.59
C ALA A 129 -15.72 7.15 -11.34
N GLU A 130 -14.94 6.87 -12.39
CA GLU A 130 -13.55 6.44 -12.24
C GLU A 130 -12.66 7.57 -11.71
N MET A 131 -12.84 8.82 -12.15
CA MET A 131 -12.13 9.97 -11.56
C MET A 131 -12.49 10.20 -10.08
N LEU A 132 -13.76 10.05 -9.71
CA LEU A 132 -14.22 10.08 -8.31
C LEU A 132 -13.56 8.97 -7.49
N PHE A 133 -13.45 7.77 -8.06
CA PHE A 133 -12.74 6.65 -7.42
C PHE A 133 -11.27 7.00 -7.14
N TYR A 134 -10.52 7.56 -8.11
CA TYR A 134 -9.11 7.93 -7.87
C TYR A 134 -8.97 8.98 -6.76
N LYS A 135 -9.84 10.00 -6.75
CA LYS A 135 -9.88 10.99 -5.67
C LYS A 135 -10.17 10.33 -4.31
N ALA A 136 -11.19 9.49 -4.25
CA ALA A 136 -11.58 8.80 -3.03
C ALA A 136 -10.49 7.85 -2.53
N TYR A 137 -9.82 7.14 -3.44
CA TYR A 137 -8.74 6.22 -3.11
C TYR A 137 -7.52 6.95 -2.56
N ALA A 138 -7.18 8.14 -3.10
CA ALA A 138 -6.13 8.98 -2.54
C ALA A 138 -6.46 9.44 -1.10
N HIS A 139 -7.71 9.80 -0.82
CA HIS A 139 -8.16 10.11 0.53
C HIS A 139 -8.15 8.88 1.46
N LEU A 140 -8.55 7.71 0.97
CA LEU A 140 -8.45 6.46 1.73
C LEU A 140 -7.00 6.18 2.15
N LEU A 141 -6.06 6.26 1.20
CA LEU A 141 -4.62 6.10 1.49
C LEU A 141 -4.13 7.15 2.49
N SER A 142 -4.59 8.40 2.36
CA SER A 142 -4.25 9.48 3.29
C SER A 142 -4.69 9.15 4.73
N GLY A 143 -5.91 8.65 4.92
CA GLY A 143 -6.41 8.27 6.24
C GLY A 143 -5.81 6.97 6.80
N GLU A 144 -5.46 6.02 5.93
CA GLU A 144 -4.86 4.75 6.35
C GLU A 144 -3.37 4.87 6.70
N LEU A 145 -2.63 5.75 6.02
CA LEU A 145 -1.17 5.75 6.07
C LEU A 145 -0.55 6.93 6.81
N PHE A 146 -1.26 8.05 7.01
CA PHE A 146 -0.69 9.27 7.58
C PHE A 146 -1.44 9.72 8.84
N VAL A 147 -0.71 10.34 9.77
CA VAL A 147 -1.28 10.96 10.98
C VAL A 147 -2.23 12.11 10.64
N ALA A 148 -1.99 12.77 9.51
CA ALA A 148 -2.85 13.77 8.88
C ALA A 148 -2.27 14.10 7.50
N LEU A 149 -3.08 14.62 6.56
CA LEU A 149 -2.59 15.21 5.31
C LEU A 149 -3.47 16.41 4.92
N PRO A 150 -2.96 17.37 4.12
CA PRO A 150 -3.79 18.40 3.51
C PRO A 150 -4.93 17.82 2.68
N GLY A 151 -6.14 18.33 2.87
CA GLY A 151 -7.33 17.94 2.09
C GLY A 151 -7.29 18.43 0.63
N SER A 152 -6.55 19.51 0.39
CA SER A 152 -6.35 20.12 -0.93
C SER A 152 -4.96 20.75 -1.00
N ALA A 153 -4.51 21.12 -2.20
CA ALA A 153 -3.22 21.77 -2.40
C ALA A 153 -3.07 23.01 -1.50
N ARG A 154 -2.06 23.00 -0.60
CA ARG A 154 -1.79 24.05 0.41
C ARG A 154 -3.00 24.42 1.29
N GLY A 155 -3.98 23.52 1.37
CA GLY A 155 -5.20 23.73 2.13
C GLY A 155 -5.09 23.28 3.59
N PRO A 156 -6.22 23.32 4.32
CA PRO A 156 -6.31 22.78 5.67
C PRO A 156 -5.84 21.32 5.73
N VAL A 157 -5.15 20.99 6.81
CA VAL A 157 -4.80 19.62 7.17
C VAL A 157 -6.04 18.92 7.70
N LEU A 158 -6.34 17.75 7.15
CA LEU A 158 -7.44 16.88 7.56
C LEU A 158 -6.90 15.74 8.43
N THR A 159 -7.69 15.34 9.42
CA THR A 159 -7.40 14.15 10.21
C THR A 159 -7.62 12.88 9.39
N PRO A 160 -7.13 11.72 9.86
CA PRO A 160 -7.39 10.45 9.21
C PRO A 160 -8.88 10.17 9.03
N GLU A 161 -9.70 10.46 10.05
CA GLU A 161 -11.14 10.27 10.03
C GLU A 161 -11.81 11.16 8.98
N GLU A 162 -11.41 12.44 8.89
CA GLU A 162 -11.92 13.37 7.88
C GLU A 162 -11.59 12.90 6.46
N HIS A 163 -10.37 12.40 6.24
CA HIS A 163 -10.00 11.79 4.96
C HIS A 163 -10.83 10.54 4.64
N LEU A 164 -11.08 9.66 5.61
CA LEU A 164 -11.92 8.48 5.41
C LEU A 164 -13.37 8.89 5.08
N GLN A 165 -13.89 9.97 5.64
CA GLN A 165 -15.21 10.50 5.29
C GLN A 165 -15.25 11.07 3.86
N GLU A 166 -14.22 11.80 3.42
CA GLU A 166 -14.12 12.24 2.02
C GLU A 166 -14.00 11.07 1.04
N ALA A 167 -13.29 10.01 1.42
CA ALA A 167 -13.23 8.77 0.65
C ALA A 167 -14.62 8.12 0.52
N ILE A 168 -15.37 7.99 1.62
CA ILE A 168 -16.74 7.44 1.61
C ILE A 168 -17.65 8.24 0.69
N LYS A 169 -17.63 9.58 0.79
CA LYS A 169 -18.44 10.47 -0.05
C LYS A 169 -18.12 10.29 -1.54
N GLY A 170 -16.82 10.30 -1.90
CA GLY A 170 -16.41 10.10 -3.29
C GLY A 170 -16.78 8.72 -3.83
N LEU A 171 -16.67 7.67 -3.00
CA LEU A 171 -17.08 6.32 -3.36
C LEU A 171 -18.60 6.22 -3.56
N ASP A 172 -19.42 6.89 -2.74
CA ASP A 172 -20.87 6.90 -2.91
C ASP A 172 -21.32 7.51 -4.23
N GLU A 173 -20.70 8.63 -4.62
CA GLU A 173 -20.94 9.24 -5.92
C GLU A 173 -20.47 8.32 -7.05
N ALA A 174 -19.28 7.72 -6.93
CA ALA A 174 -18.74 6.78 -7.91
C ALA A 174 -19.63 5.54 -8.09
N ILE A 175 -20.09 4.92 -6.99
CA ILE A 175 -21.00 3.77 -7.01
C ILE A 175 -22.32 4.12 -7.68
N THR A 176 -22.83 5.34 -7.45
CA THR A 176 -24.10 5.80 -8.05
C THR A 176 -23.98 5.93 -9.57
N LEU A 177 -22.86 6.47 -10.04
CA LEU A 177 -22.62 6.80 -11.45
C LEU A 177 -22.10 5.62 -12.28
N HIS A 178 -21.27 4.74 -11.71
CA HIS A 178 -20.59 3.70 -12.48
C HIS A 178 -21.60 2.66 -13.01
N PRO A 179 -21.59 2.35 -14.32
CA PRO A 179 -22.54 1.40 -14.91
C PRO A 179 -22.15 -0.06 -14.68
N ASP A 180 -20.86 -0.36 -14.57
CA ASP A 180 -20.34 -1.71 -14.37
C ASP A 180 -20.53 -2.19 -12.91
N LEU A 181 -21.14 -3.38 -12.76
CA LEU A 181 -21.47 -3.94 -11.45
C LEU A 181 -20.22 -4.36 -10.65
N GLU A 182 -19.20 -4.89 -11.31
CA GLU A 182 -17.98 -5.35 -10.63
C GLU A 182 -17.19 -4.16 -10.07
N MET A 183 -17.08 -3.06 -10.84
CA MET A 183 -16.49 -1.81 -10.37
C MET A 183 -17.28 -1.23 -9.19
N LYS A 184 -18.62 -1.21 -9.26
CA LYS A 184 -19.46 -0.79 -8.11
C LYS A 184 -19.19 -1.64 -6.87
N GLN A 185 -19.13 -2.97 -7.02
CA GLN A 185 -18.82 -3.87 -5.90
C GLN A 185 -17.44 -3.59 -5.32
N GLY A 186 -16.45 -3.33 -6.15
CA GLY A 186 -15.12 -2.98 -5.69
C GLY A 186 -15.08 -1.65 -4.92
N TYR A 187 -15.81 -0.64 -5.39
CA TYR A 187 -15.97 0.63 -4.68
C TYR A 187 -16.73 0.45 -3.35
N THR A 188 -17.77 -0.39 -3.33
CA THR A 188 -18.50 -0.75 -2.11
C THR A 188 -17.59 -1.43 -1.08
N LEU A 189 -16.66 -2.30 -1.51
CA LEU A 189 -15.72 -2.93 -0.57
C LEU A 189 -14.69 -1.92 -0.02
N LEU A 190 -14.22 -0.96 -0.83
CA LEU A 190 -13.39 0.14 -0.32
C LEU A 190 -14.15 1.03 0.67
N LYS A 191 -15.45 1.22 0.45
CA LYS A 191 -16.32 1.94 1.39
C LYS A 191 -16.44 1.16 2.71
N ALA A 192 -16.58 -0.16 2.66
CA ALA A 192 -16.55 -1.02 3.84
C ALA A 192 -15.22 -0.93 4.59
N ARG A 193 -14.08 -0.92 3.87
CA ARG A 193 -12.74 -0.70 4.44
C ARG A 193 -12.61 0.66 5.12
N ALA A 194 -13.14 1.74 4.52
CA ALA A 194 -13.12 3.05 5.14
C ALA A 194 -13.89 3.07 6.48
N TYR A 195 -15.10 2.49 6.51
CA TYR A 195 -15.86 2.33 7.77
C TYR A 195 -15.16 1.42 8.77
N TYR A 196 -14.51 0.35 8.31
CA TYR A 196 -13.70 -0.50 9.16
C TYR A 196 -12.61 0.31 9.85
N ARG A 197 -11.88 1.17 9.12
CA ARG A 197 -10.84 2.04 9.69
C ARG A 197 -11.39 3.14 10.61
N LEU A 198 -12.66 3.53 10.44
CA LEU A 198 -13.38 4.44 11.35
C LEU A 198 -13.91 3.74 12.61
N GLY A 199 -13.80 2.41 12.73
CA GLY A 199 -14.44 1.64 13.79
C GLY A 199 -15.96 1.52 13.68
N ASP A 200 -16.56 1.95 12.56
CA ASP A 200 -18.00 1.87 12.32
C ASP A 200 -18.38 0.45 11.86
N ARG A 201 -18.55 -0.43 12.85
CA ARG A 201 -18.86 -1.84 12.64
C ARG A 201 -20.14 -2.08 11.84
N ASP A 202 -21.18 -1.29 12.07
CA ASP A 202 -22.49 -1.52 11.46
C ASP A 202 -22.43 -1.24 9.95
N ASN A 203 -21.84 -0.12 9.54
CA ASN A 203 -21.68 0.18 8.12
C ASN A 203 -20.62 -0.70 7.46
N ALA A 204 -19.51 -0.97 8.13
CA ALA A 204 -18.46 -1.84 7.59
C ALA A 204 -19.00 -3.25 7.28
N THR A 205 -19.72 -3.87 8.22
CA THR A 205 -20.31 -5.21 8.02
C THR A 205 -21.41 -5.22 6.97
N LYS A 206 -22.25 -4.17 6.92
CA LYS A 206 -23.27 -4.02 5.87
C LYS A 206 -22.64 -4.06 4.48
N PHE A 207 -21.70 -3.15 4.20
CA PHE A 207 -21.12 -3.01 2.86
C PHE A 207 -20.18 -4.18 2.51
N ALA A 208 -19.48 -4.76 3.49
CA ALA A 208 -18.74 -6.01 3.29
C ALA A 208 -19.67 -7.17 2.93
N GLY A 209 -20.81 -7.29 3.61
CA GLY A 209 -21.82 -8.32 3.31
C GLY A 209 -22.44 -8.17 1.92
N GLU A 210 -22.69 -6.94 1.46
CA GLU A 210 -23.25 -6.66 0.12
C GLU A 210 -22.37 -7.20 -1.02
N VAL A 211 -21.05 -7.18 -0.87
CA VAL A 211 -20.11 -7.60 -1.94
C VAL A 211 -19.83 -9.10 -1.95
N LEU A 212 -20.21 -9.84 -0.89
CA LEU A 212 -19.97 -11.28 -0.79
C LEU A 212 -20.67 -12.11 -1.85
N VAL A 213 -21.59 -11.55 -2.63
CA VAL A 213 -22.16 -12.24 -3.80
C VAL A 213 -21.12 -12.51 -4.88
N ASN A 214 -20.03 -11.73 -4.93
CA ASN A 214 -18.92 -11.90 -5.86
C ASN A 214 -17.66 -12.42 -5.15
N LYS A 215 -17.53 -13.75 -5.09
CA LYS A 215 -16.36 -14.42 -4.49
C LYS A 215 -15.06 -14.22 -5.28
N LYS A 216 -15.14 -13.75 -6.51
CA LYS A 216 -13.98 -13.51 -7.39
C LYS A 216 -13.56 -12.06 -7.44
N LEU A 217 -14.29 -11.15 -6.78
CA LEU A 217 -14.04 -9.71 -6.79
C LEU A 217 -12.56 -9.42 -6.62
N LEU A 218 -12.01 -8.69 -7.58
CA LEU A 218 -10.60 -8.35 -7.66
C LEU A 218 -10.45 -7.07 -8.49
N LEU A 219 -10.05 -5.97 -7.84
CA LEU A 219 -9.56 -4.78 -8.53
C LEU A 219 -8.06 -4.66 -8.35
N GLN A 220 -7.40 -4.39 -9.47
CA GLN A 220 -5.95 -4.48 -9.58
C GLN A 220 -5.38 -3.28 -10.32
N VAL A 221 -4.22 -2.84 -9.85
CA VAL A 221 -3.43 -1.80 -10.49
C VAL A 221 -2.44 -2.48 -11.44
N ASN A 222 -2.63 -2.22 -12.73
CA ASN A 222 -1.81 -2.79 -13.79
C ASN A 222 -0.58 -1.92 -14.05
N TYR A 223 0.48 -2.58 -14.50
CA TYR A 223 1.75 -1.96 -14.84
C TYR A 223 2.06 -2.22 -16.31
N ASP A 224 2.77 -1.29 -16.93
CA ASP A 224 3.16 -1.34 -18.33
C ASP A 224 4.68 -1.11 -18.40
N GLY A 225 5.43 -2.19 -18.19
CA GLY A 225 6.88 -2.13 -18.17
C GLY A 225 7.46 -1.69 -19.52
N VAL A 226 6.79 -2.01 -20.63
CA VAL A 226 7.21 -1.62 -21.99
C VAL A 226 7.19 -0.10 -22.15
N ASN A 227 6.19 0.57 -21.59
CA ASN A 227 6.08 2.04 -21.58
C ASN A 227 6.59 2.68 -20.28
N GLY A 228 7.53 2.00 -19.61
CA GLY A 228 8.30 2.55 -18.48
C GLY A 228 7.53 2.70 -17.17
N MET A 229 6.43 1.96 -16.98
CA MET A 229 5.73 1.85 -15.70
C MET A 229 5.87 0.43 -15.17
N THR A 230 6.92 0.16 -14.41
CA THR A 230 7.21 -1.17 -13.84
C THR A 230 6.72 -1.30 -12.41
N ASN A 231 6.32 -2.50 -11.99
CA ASN A 231 6.07 -2.85 -10.59
C ASN A 231 7.41 -2.93 -9.86
N SER A 232 7.62 -2.00 -8.91
CA SER A 232 8.88 -1.90 -8.17
C SER A 232 9.05 -3.09 -7.22
N MET A 233 7.98 -3.56 -6.58
CA MET A 233 8.04 -4.75 -5.72
C MET A 233 8.42 -6.00 -6.52
N GLN A 234 7.93 -6.19 -7.74
CA GLN A 234 8.39 -7.30 -8.59
C GLN A 234 9.91 -7.26 -8.84
N THR A 235 10.49 -6.06 -8.91
CA THR A 235 11.93 -5.92 -9.03
C THR A 235 12.63 -6.38 -7.76
N TYR A 236 12.14 -5.95 -6.60
CA TYR A 236 12.76 -6.27 -5.31
C TYR A 236 12.60 -7.73 -4.88
N LEU A 237 11.50 -8.37 -5.26
CA LEU A 237 11.19 -9.75 -4.87
C LEU A 237 11.71 -10.82 -5.83
N PHE A 238 11.88 -10.50 -7.11
CA PHE A 238 12.13 -11.54 -8.12
C PHE A 238 13.07 -11.13 -9.26
N SER A 239 13.05 -9.87 -9.69
CA SER A 239 13.80 -9.48 -10.91
C SER A 239 15.23 -9.01 -10.62
N SER A 240 15.51 -8.51 -9.41
CA SER A 240 16.85 -8.11 -9.00
C SER A 240 17.71 -9.34 -8.74
N THR A 241 18.94 -9.35 -9.26
CA THR A 241 19.94 -10.39 -8.94
C THR A 241 20.61 -10.17 -7.59
N TYR A 242 20.17 -9.15 -6.86
CA TYR A 242 20.76 -8.72 -5.60
C TYR A 242 19.87 -8.96 -4.39
N ASN A 243 18.74 -9.69 -4.56
CA ASN A 243 17.83 -10.15 -3.50
C ASN A 243 17.52 -9.05 -2.49
N GLU A 244 16.87 -7.98 -2.95
CA GLU A 244 16.70 -6.74 -2.17
C GLU A 244 15.93 -7.01 -0.87
N PHE A 245 14.86 -7.80 -0.95
CA PHE A 245 14.04 -8.21 0.19
C PHE A 245 14.09 -9.71 0.41
N ALA A 246 14.09 -10.10 1.68
CA ALA A 246 13.90 -11.49 2.11
C ALA A 246 12.65 -11.55 2.99
N PRO A 247 11.68 -12.46 2.72
CA PRO A 247 10.47 -12.53 3.52
C PRO A 247 10.78 -13.00 4.93
N LEU A 248 9.94 -12.67 5.90
CA LEU A 248 9.99 -13.33 7.20
C LEU A 248 9.85 -14.86 7.01
N PRO A 249 10.57 -15.74 7.75
CA PRO A 249 10.58 -17.18 7.49
C PRO A 249 9.19 -17.84 7.48
N ARG A 250 8.22 -17.31 8.25
CA ARG A 250 6.82 -17.77 8.25
C ARG A 250 6.01 -17.35 7.01
N LEU A 251 6.53 -16.46 6.18
CA LEU A 251 5.90 -15.94 4.97
C LEU A 251 6.65 -16.39 3.71
N ASP A 252 7.76 -17.12 3.83
CA ASP A 252 8.59 -17.55 2.70
C ASP A 252 7.81 -18.34 1.64
N PHE A 253 6.86 -19.19 2.07
CA PHE A 253 5.98 -19.94 1.17
C PHE A 253 5.06 -19.07 0.29
N LEU A 254 4.88 -17.78 0.63
CA LEU A 254 4.09 -16.83 -0.16
C LEU A 254 4.95 -16.07 -1.17
N ASP A 255 6.28 -16.18 -1.08
CA ASP A 255 7.21 -15.40 -1.87
C ASP A 255 7.87 -16.26 -2.98
N PRO A 256 7.86 -15.78 -4.25
CA PRO A 256 7.48 -14.44 -4.68
C PRO A 256 5.97 -14.30 -4.93
N LYS A 257 5.41 -13.14 -4.55
CA LYS A 257 4.05 -12.75 -4.97
C LYS A 257 4.02 -12.14 -6.36
N TYR A 258 5.04 -11.35 -6.69
CA TYR A 258 5.22 -10.71 -7.98
C TYR A 258 6.46 -11.28 -8.66
N PHE A 259 6.28 -11.87 -9.84
CA PHE A 259 7.30 -12.60 -10.58
C PHE A 259 7.14 -12.37 -12.10
N HIS A 260 8.03 -12.89 -12.92
CA HIS A 260 7.84 -12.91 -14.37
C HIS A 260 8.22 -14.26 -14.97
N GLU A 261 7.40 -14.76 -15.90
CA GLU A 261 7.67 -16.02 -16.63
C GLU A 261 8.41 -15.77 -17.95
N THR A 262 8.39 -14.52 -18.43
CA THR A 262 9.07 -14.12 -19.68
C THR A 262 10.18 -13.12 -19.39
N THR A 263 10.04 -11.86 -19.82
CA THR A 263 10.97 -10.78 -19.46
C THR A 263 10.32 -9.92 -18.40
N ALA A 264 11.12 -9.42 -17.46
CA ALA A 264 10.62 -8.50 -16.42
C ALA A 264 9.82 -7.34 -17.05
N THR A 265 10.29 -6.73 -18.13
CA THR A 265 9.60 -5.61 -18.80
C THR A 265 8.24 -5.98 -19.38
N ALA A 266 8.08 -7.18 -19.95
CA ALA A 266 6.86 -7.59 -20.64
C ALA A 266 5.82 -8.25 -19.72
N ASP A 267 6.25 -8.80 -18.59
CA ASP A 267 5.39 -9.51 -17.64
C ASP A 267 5.48 -8.83 -16.27
N GLN A 268 4.59 -7.87 -16.06
CA GLN A 268 4.49 -7.11 -14.82
C GLN A 268 3.22 -7.53 -14.08
N LYS A 269 3.36 -8.16 -12.91
CA LYS A 269 2.21 -8.60 -12.13
C LYS A 269 1.52 -7.40 -11.48
N PRO A 270 0.18 -7.35 -11.52
CA PRO A 270 -0.57 -6.25 -10.93
C PRO A 270 -0.61 -6.32 -9.40
N VAL A 271 -0.82 -5.17 -8.77
CA VAL A 271 -1.04 -5.06 -7.32
C VAL A 271 -2.54 -5.06 -7.03
N ALA A 272 -3.02 -5.97 -6.18
CA ALA A 272 -4.41 -5.97 -5.76
C ALA A 272 -4.69 -4.83 -4.77
N ILE A 273 -5.73 -4.03 -5.07
CA ILE A 273 -6.17 -2.94 -4.18
C ILE A 273 -7.53 -3.23 -3.55
N VAL A 274 -8.32 -4.12 -4.17
CA VAL A 274 -9.59 -4.63 -3.66
C VAL A 274 -9.68 -6.11 -3.97
N LYS A 275 -10.07 -6.93 -2.99
CA LYS A 275 -10.31 -8.35 -3.20
C LYS A 275 -11.28 -8.91 -2.16
N ALA A 276 -12.12 -9.87 -2.57
CA ALA A 276 -13.22 -10.42 -1.78
C ALA A 276 -12.82 -10.89 -0.36
N GLU A 277 -11.57 -11.28 -0.18
CA GLU A 277 -10.99 -11.73 1.08
C GLU A 277 -11.20 -10.72 2.21
N GLU A 278 -11.08 -9.42 1.92
CA GLU A 278 -11.24 -8.37 2.92
C GLU A 278 -12.65 -8.32 3.53
N ALA A 279 -13.68 -8.61 2.74
CA ALA A 279 -15.06 -8.60 3.22
C ALA A 279 -15.26 -9.65 4.33
N TYR A 280 -14.73 -10.85 4.16
CA TYR A 280 -14.80 -11.90 5.19
C TYR A 280 -13.99 -11.54 6.43
N LEU A 281 -12.83 -10.91 6.26
CA LEU A 281 -11.97 -10.50 7.37
C LEU A 281 -12.64 -9.39 8.20
N ILE A 282 -13.29 -8.41 7.57
CA ILE A 282 -14.12 -7.39 8.25
C ILE A 282 -15.27 -8.05 9.04
N LEU A 283 -16.01 -8.95 8.40
CA LEU A 283 -17.14 -9.65 9.03
C LEU A 283 -16.69 -10.55 10.19
N ALA A 284 -15.56 -11.23 10.04
CA ALA A 284 -15.00 -12.07 11.10
C ALA A 284 -14.56 -11.22 12.30
N GLU A 285 -13.86 -10.10 12.08
CA GLU A 285 -13.47 -9.20 13.18
C GLU A 285 -14.69 -8.64 13.91
N ALA A 286 -15.74 -8.25 13.19
CA ALA A 286 -16.98 -7.77 13.80
C ALA A 286 -17.67 -8.84 14.66
N ALA A 287 -17.66 -10.10 14.21
CA ALA A 287 -18.19 -11.22 14.97
C ALA A 287 -17.35 -11.47 16.24
N ILE A 288 -16.01 -11.45 16.13
CA ILE A 288 -15.09 -11.60 17.26
C ILE A 288 -15.29 -10.50 18.30
N ALA A 289 -15.43 -9.25 17.86
CA ALA A 289 -15.70 -8.11 18.73
C ALA A 289 -17.04 -8.22 19.45
N SER A 290 -18.03 -8.86 18.83
CA SER A 290 -19.36 -9.09 19.40
C SER A 290 -19.44 -10.35 20.29
N GLY A 291 -18.34 -11.09 20.44
CA GLY A 291 -18.31 -12.37 21.17
C GLY A 291 -18.91 -13.55 20.40
N ASP A 292 -19.28 -13.37 19.13
CA ASP A 292 -19.79 -14.43 18.26
C ASP A 292 -18.64 -15.22 17.62
N LEU A 293 -18.01 -16.08 18.43
CA LEU A 293 -16.92 -16.93 17.95
C LEU A 293 -17.39 -17.94 16.89
N ALA A 294 -18.65 -18.39 16.95
CA ALA A 294 -19.19 -19.33 15.96
C ALA A 294 -19.33 -18.66 14.58
N GLY A 295 -19.88 -17.45 14.53
CA GLY A 295 -19.96 -16.64 13.33
C GLY A 295 -18.57 -16.28 12.77
N ALA A 296 -17.62 -15.94 13.65
CA ALA A 296 -16.24 -15.68 13.24
C ALA A 296 -15.59 -16.90 12.56
N LYS A 297 -15.65 -18.08 13.19
CA LYS A 297 -15.14 -19.34 12.61
C LYS A 297 -15.78 -19.62 11.26
N GLN A 298 -17.10 -19.49 11.15
CA GLN A 298 -17.81 -19.75 9.91
C GLN A 298 -17.38 -18.79 8.80
N SER A 299 -17.25 -17.49 9.11
CA SER A 299 -16.77 -16.48 8.16
C SER A 299 -15.36 -16.82 7.66
N LEU A 300 -14.43 -17.13 8.56
CA LEU A 300 -13.05 -17.48 8.21
C LEU A 300 -12.96 -18.81 7.43
N LYS A 301 -13.77 -19.81 7.76
CA LYS A 301 -13.82 -21.06 6.97
C LYS A 301 -14.36 -20.83 5.57
N ASN A 302 -15.40 -20.01 5.43
CA ASN A 302 -15.95 -19.64 4.13
C ASN A 302 -14.94 -18.83 3.30
N LEU A 303 -14.14 -17.97 3.92
CA LEU A 303 -13.02 -17.30 3.27
C LEU A 303 -12.05 -18.30 2.64
N LEU A 304 -11.64 -19.33 3.39
CA LEU A 304 -10.72 -20.35 2.90
C LEU A 304 -11.33 -21.14 1.72
N THR A 305 -12.58 -21.60 1.87
CA THR A 305 -13.21 -22.52 0.92
C THR A 305 -13.82 -21.82 -0.30
N GLU A 306 -14.42 -20.65 -0.14
CA GLU A 306 -15.16 -19.97 -1.22
C GLU A 306 -14.31 -18.97 -2.00
N VAL A 307 -13.21 -18.47 -1.42
CA VAL A 307 -12.37 -17.42 -2.03
C VAL A 307 -10.92 -17.88 -2.19
N VAL A 308 -10.20 -18.14 -1.10
CA VAL A 308 -8.74 -18.38 -1.17
C VAL A 308 -8.43 -19.63 -2.00
N SER A 309 -9.16 -20.72 -1.79
CA SER A 309 -8.98 -21.95 -2.58
C SER A 309 -9.32 -21.79 -4.08
N GLN A 310 -10.02 -20.72 -4.45
CA GLN A 310 -10.42 -20.42 -5.82
C GLN A 310 -9.44 -19.47 -6.53
N ARG A 311 -8.45 -18.91 -5.80
CA ARG A 311 -7.42 -18.06 -6.40
C ARG A 311 -6.40 -18.91 -7.16
N PRO A 312 -5.83 -18.38 -8.26
CA PRO A 312 -4.84 -19.11 -9.03
C PRO A 312 -3.57 -19.34 -8.20
N VAL A 313 -2.97 -20.52 -8.38
CA VAL A 313 -1.64 -20.87 -7.89
C VAL A 313 -0.79 -21.18 -9.11
N ILE A 314 0.39 -20.58 -9.19
CA ILE A 314 1.28 -20.70 -10.34
C ILE A 314 2.55 -21.41 -9.89
N THR A 315 2.94 -22.46 -10.59
CA THR A 315 4.23 -23.11 -10.34
C THR A 315 5.32 -22.37 -11.10
N LEU A 316 6.39 -21.96 -10.42
CA LEU A 316 7.55 -21.33 -11.04
C LEU A 316 8.86 -22.03 -10.65
N ASP A 317 9.89 -21.87 -11.48
CA ASP A 317 11.26 -22.26 -11.13
C ASP A 317 11.96 -21.09 -10.43
N ASP A 318 12.26 -21.28 -9.15
CA ASP A 318 12.94 -20.30 -8.30
C ASP A 318 14.30 -20.80 -7.78
N SER A 319 14.91 -21.76 -8.50
CA SER A 319 16.21 -22.36 -8.12
C SER A 319 17.40 -21.40 -8.09
N LYS A 320 17.22 -20.17 -8.60
CA LYS A 320 18.25 -19.13 -8.63
C LYS A 320 18.16 -18.15 -7.47
N GLU A 321 17.09 -18.19 -6.68
CA GLU A 321 16.93 -17.32 -5.53
C GLU A 321 17.89 -17.76 -4.41
N THR A 322 18.64 -16.82 -3.86
CA THR A 322 19.70 -17.08 -2.89
C THR A 322 19.53 -16.33 -1.58
N ARG A 323 18.52 -15.46 -1.45
CA ARG A 323 18.13 -14.68 -0.25
C ARG A 323 19.29 -13.97 0.48
N ASN A 324 20.41 -13.77 -0.21
CA ASN A 324 21.71 -13.36 0.33
C ASN A 324 22.09 -11.93 -0.10
N GLY A 325 21.10 -11.06 -0.25
CA GLY A 325 21.26 -9.74 -0.86
C GLY A 325 22.18 -8.78 -0.12
N GLY A 326 22.49 -9.02 1.16
CA GLY A 326 23.47 -8.21 1.86
C GLY A 326 23.60 -8.52 3.35
N ASN A 327 22.77 -7.85 4.16
CA ASN A 327 22.98 -7.76 5.61
C ASN A 327 22.73 -9.07 6.36
N ARG A 328 21.94 -9.98 5.77
CA ARG A 328 21.63 -11.31 6.32
C ARG A 328 22.16 -12.39 5.39
N THR A 329 23.02 -13.24 5.93
CA THR A 329 23.62 -14.39 5.22
C THR A 329 23.17 -15.73 5.80
N ASP A 330 22.32 -15.69 6.83
CA ASP A 330 21.83 -16.82 7.63
C ASP A 330 20.40 -17.23 7.25
N TYR A 331 19.88 -16.75 6.11
CA TYR A 331 18.58 -17.16 5.60
C TYR A 331 18.63 -18.60 5.08
N ALA A 332 17.71 -19.46 5.53
CA ALA A 332 17.64 -20.84 5.09
C ALA A 332 17.07 -20.95 3.65
N LEU A 333 17.79 -21.63 2.76
CA LEU A 333 17.39 -21.84 1.35
C LEU A 333 16.79 -23.22 1.06
N THR A 334 16.90 -24.12 2.02
CA THR A 334 16.30 -25.46 2.00
C THR A 334 15.19 -25.51 3.04
N GLU A 335 14.33 -26.53 2.95
CA GLU A 335 13.26 -26.71 3.93
C GLU A 335 13.80 -26.85 5.36
N VAL A 336 13.27 -26.02 6.25
CA VAL A 336 13.58 -26.00 7.69
C VAL A 336 12.30 -25.84 8.51
N LEU A 337 12.38 -26.26 9.77
CA LEU A 337 11.29 -26.00 10.70
C LEU A 337 11.31 -24.53 11.14
N VAL A 338 10.14 -23.94 11.36
CA VAL A 338 9.99 -22.54 11.78
C VAL A 338 9.26 -22.46 13.10
N LYS A 339 9.82 -21.68 14.04
CA LYS A 339 9.11 -21.22 15.24
C LYS A 339 8.76 -19.74 15.08
N PHE A 340 7.52 -19.37 15.35
CA PHE A 340 7.07 -17.98 15.20
C PHE A 340 7.52 -17.08 16.36
N ASN A 341 7.96 -17.67 17.47
CA ASN A 341 8.65 -16.99 18.56
C ASN A 341 9.52 -18.02 19.30
N PRO A 342 10.40 -17.62 20.25
CA PRO A 342 11.29 -18.57 20.95
C PRO A 342 10.58 -19.67 21.76
N SER A 343 9.34 -19.44 22.19
CA SER A 343 8.55 -20.37 23.00
C SER A 343 7.67 -21.32 22.18
N ASP A 344 7.51 -21.03 20.88
CA ASP A 344 6.63 -21.78 19.99
C ASP A 344 7.19 -23.16 19.62
N LYS A 345 6.27 -24.06 19.25
CA LYS A 345 6.63 -25.35 18.67
C LYS A 345 7.09 -25.17 17.22
N PRO A 346 8.12 -25.92 16.77
CA PRO A 346 8.52 -25.88 15.37
C PRO A 346 7.38 -26.34 14.46
N LYS A 347 7.23 -25.67 13.31
CA LYS A 347 6.24 -25.96 12.27
C LYS A 347 6.93 -26.14 10.92
N GLU A 348 6.36 -26.98 10.06
CA GLU A 348 6.94 -27.34 8.76
C GLU A 348 6.28 -26.59 7.58
N GLY A 349 6.92 -26.63 6.42
CA GLY A 349 6.37 -26.16 5.15
C GLY A 349 6.22 -24.64 5.01
N TYR A 350 6.90 -23.85 5.83
CA TYR A 350 6.94 -22.38 5.73
C TYR A 350 8.10 -21.88 4.90
N VAL A 351 9.32 -22.36 5.16
CA VAL A 351 10.49 -22.12 4.31
C VAL A 351 10.55 -23.20 3.25
N LEU A 352 10.60 -22.80 1.99
CA LEU A 352 10.61 -23.73 0.86
C LEU A 352 12.02 -24.19 0.53
N ASP A 353 12.16 -25.42 0.03
CA ASP A 353 13.40 -25.85 -0.62
C ASP A 353 13.49 -25.29 -2.04
N ARG A 354 14.13 -24.12 -2.17
CA ARG A 354 14.27 -23.44 -3.46
C ARG A 354 15.23 -24.18 -4.39
N SER A 355 16.12 -25.02 -3.87
CA SER A 355 17.06 -25.80 -4.70
C SER A 355 16.38 -26.83 -5.61
N GLN A 356 15.12 -27.20 -5.32
CA GLN A 356 14.32 -28.08 -6.19
C GLN A 356 13.77 -27.36 -7.44
N GLY A 357 13.86 -26.02 -7.49
CA GLY A 357 13.33 -25.19 -8.56
C GLY A 357 11.83 -24.97 -8.46
N ALA A 358 11.02 -26.03 -8.51
CA ALA A 358 9.55 -25.88 -8.57
C ALA A 358 8.95 -25.44 -7.21
N ILE A 359 8.44 -24.21 -7.15
CA ILE A 359 7.67 -23.67 -6.02
C ILE A 359 6.29 -23.17 -6.46
N ASN A 360 5.37 -23.01 -5.52
CA ASN A 360 4.07 -22.40 -5.76
C ASN A 360 4.10 -20.91 -5.41
N ALA A 361 3.73 -20.05 -6.36
CA ALA A 361 3.44 -18.64 -6.14
C ALA A 361 1.93 -18.38 -6.05
N TYR A 362 1.60 -17.40 -5.21
CA TYR A 362 0.23 -17.01 -4.88
C TYR A 362 -0.02 -15.54 -5.29
N PRO A 363 -0.26 -15.26 -6.59
CA PRO A 363 -0.33 -13.89 -7.11
C PRO A 363 -1.49 -13.05 -6.55
N VAL A 364 -2.48 -13.66 -5.88
CA VAL A 364 -3.63 -12.94 -5.28
C VAL A 364 -3.69 -13.16 -3.77
N SER A 365 -3.75 -14.41 -3.32
CA SER A 365 -3.75 -14.77 -1.90
C SER A 365 -3.31 -16.20 -1.69
N GLY A 366 -2.58 -16.45 -0.61
CA GLY A 366 -2.31 -17.79 -0.08
C GLY A 366 -2.37 -17.73 1.45
N THR A 367 -2.52 -18.89 2.08
CA THR A 367 -2.44 -19.01 3.54
C THR A 367 -2.10 -20.44 3.95
N LYS A 368 -1.42 -20.57 5.09
CA LYS A 368 -1.20 -21.84 5.80
C LYS A 368 -2.18 -22.03 6.96
N VAL A 369 -3.09 -21.09 7.22
CA VAL A 369 -4.14 -21.27 8.23
C VAL A 369 -5.13 -22.31 7.74
N THR A 370 -5.39 -23.33 8.56
CA THR A 370 -6.28 -24.44 8.18
C THR A 370 -7.66 -24.34 8.83
N SER A 371 -8.62 -25.12 8.30
CA SER A 371 -9.95 -25.21 8.91
C SER A 371 -9.90 -25.82 10.31
N GLU A 372 -8.96 -26.71 10.58
CA GLU A 372 -8.75 -27.33 11.89
C GLU A 372 -8.24 -26.32 12.92
N GLU A 373 -7.33 -25.42 12.54
CA GLU A 373 -6.91 -24.30 13.39
C GLU A 373 -8.09 -23.38 13.72
N LEU A 374 -8.95 -23.08 12.74
CA LEU A 374 -10.15 -22.27 12.94
C LEU A 374 -11.17 -22.97 13.84
N ASP A 375 -11.40 -24.28 13.65
CA ASP A 375 -12.31 -25.06 14.49
C ASP A 375 -11.83 -25.11 15.95
N ALA A 376 -10.51 -25.09 16.17
CA ALA A 376 -9.89 -25.10 17.49
C ALA A 376 -9.99 -23.78 18.28
N ILE A 377 -10.39 -22.66 17.66
CA ILE A 377 -10.56 -21.37 18.35
C ILE A 377 -11.49 -21.52 19.56
N GLY A 378 -10.97 -21.32 20.77
CA GLY A 378 -11.69 -21.43 22.03
C GLY A 378 -12.05 -20.09 22.66
N ASN A 379 -11.35 -19.02 22.30
CA ASN A 379 -11.53 -17.70 22.89
C ASN A 379 -11.26 -16.56 21.89
N GLN A 380 -11.51 -15.33 22.33
CA GLN A 380 -11.35 -14.11 21.51
C GLN A 380 -9.90 -13.89 21.07
N ASP A 381 -8.92 -14.18 21.93
CA ASP A 381 -7.50 -13.93 21.66
C ASP A 381 -6.99 -14.86 20.54
N GLU A 382 -7.36 -16.14 20.60
CA GLU A 382 -7.08 -17.12 19.54
C GLU A 382 -7.76 -16.75 18.23
N ALA A 383 -8.97 -16.20 18.29
CA ALA A 383 -9.69 -15.73 17.10
C ALA A 383 -9.00 -14.52 16.45
N LEU A 384 -8.62 -13.51 17.25
CA LEU A 384 -7.90 -12.32 16.78
C LEU A 384 -6.53 -12.70 16.22
N TYR A 385 -5.82 -13.62 16.87
CA TYR A 385 -4.54 -14.13 16.41
C TYR A 385 -4.63 -14.75 15.02
N LEU A 386 -5.56 -15.69 14.81
CA LEU A 386 -5.75 -16.33 13.50
C LEU A 386 -6.30 -15.35 12.45
N LEU A 387 -7.17 -14.42 12.83
CA LEU A 387 -7.63 -13.35 11.94
C LEU A 387 -6.47 -12.51 11.42
N TYR A 388 -5.58 -12.03 12.29
CA TYR A 388 -4.49 -11.14 11.88
C TYR A 388 -3.34 -11.88 11.19
N ARG A 389 -3.15 -13.17 11.52
CA ARG A 389 -2.33 -14.07 10.71
C ARG A 389 -2.89 -14.24 9.29
N LEU A 390 -4.21 -14.44 9.14
CA LEU A 390 -4.86 -14.48 7.82
C LEU A 390 -4.70 -13.16 7.07
N ARG A 391 -4.89 -12.01 7.74
CA ARG A 391 -4.66 -10.68 7.13
C ARG A 391 -3.23 -10.54 6.62
N GLN A 392 -2.24 -10.90 7.44
CA GLN A 392 -0.83 -10.85 7.05
C GLN A 392 -0.54 -11.74 5.84
N GLU A 393 -0.97 -13.01 5.87
CA GLU A 393 -0.69 -13.96 4.79
C GLU A 393 -1.44 -13.62 3.49
N ILE A 394 -2.72 -13.21 3.59
CA ILE A 394 -3.54 -12.88 2.42
C ILE A 394 -3.06 -11.58 1.77
N PHE A 395 -2.79 -10.53 2.55
CA PHE A 395 -2.37 -9.22 2.06
C PHE A 395 -0.85 -9.05 1.98
N PHE A 396 -0.09 -10.15 2.08
CA PHE A 396 1.36 -10.16 1.95
C PHE A 396 1.80 -9.42 0.68
N ALA A 397 2.81 -8.55 0.78
CA ALA A 397 3.34 -7.71 -0.30
C ALA A 397 2.34 -6.75 -0.96
N GLU A 398 1.19 -6.43 -0.34
CA GLU A 398 0.18 -5.50 -0.88
C GLU A 398 0.13 -4.15 -0.14
N GLY A 399 1.05 -3.91 0.81
CA GLY A 399 1.18 -2.64 1.53
C GLY A 399 0.11 -2.41 2.59
N ARG A 400 -0.46 -3.50 3.14
CA ARG A 400 -1.55 -3.43 4.14
C ARG A 400 -1.06 -3.60 5.57
N ARG A 401 0.09 -4.24 5.77
CA ARG A 401 0.55 -4.70 7.09
C ARG A 401 0.91 -3.57 8.04
N MET A 402 1.51 -2.48 7.55
CA MET A 402 1.83 -1.30 8.37
C MET A 402 0.60 -0.73 9.09
N THR A 403 -0.54 -0.62 8.40
CA THR A 403 -1.78 -0.12 9.00
C THR A 403 -2.34 -1.09 10.04
N ASP A 404 -2.19 -2.41 9.82
CA ASP A 404 -2.62 -3.42 10.81
C ASP A 404 -1.72 -3.43 12.06
N LEU A 405 -0.48 -2.92 11.95
CA LEU A 405 0.42 -2.66 13.07
C LEU A 405 0.13 -1.33 13.78
N GLY A 406 -0.80 -0.52 13.28
CA GLY A 406 -1.18 0.78 13.86
C GLY A 406 -0.16 1.91 13.60
N ILE A 407 0.76 1.73 12.65
CA ILE A 407 1.80 2.72 12.32
C ILE A 407 1.26 3.71 11.28
N LYS A 408 1.57 5.00 11.44
CA LYS A 408 1.27 6.05 10.44
C LYS A 408 2.45 7.00 10.24
N PHE A 409 2.65 7.41 8.99
CA PHE A 409 3.64 8.39 8.58
C PHE A 409 3.27 9.82 9.02
N PRO A 410 4.27 10.68 9.31
CA PRO A 410 4.06 12.10 9.53
C PRO A 410 3.85 12.85 8.21
N ILE A 411 3.41 14.12 8.30
CA ILE A 411 3.50 15.07 7.19
C ILE A 411 4.97 15.41 6.92
N SER A 412 5.36 15.44 5.64
CA SER A 412 6.73 15.76 5.26
C SER A 412 7.13 17.20 5.61
N GLU A 413 8.41 17.40 5.92
CA GLU A 413 8.97 18.74 6.17
C GLU A 413 8.79 19.66 4.95
N THR A 414 8.85 19.10 3.74
CA THR A 414 8.62 19.88 2.51
C THR A 414 7.21 20.47 2.47
N GLU A 415 6.18 19.71 2.83
CA GLU A 415 4.83 20.26 2.93
C GLU A 415 4.73 21.26 4.08
N ALA A 416 5.34 20.96 5.24
CA ALA A 416 5.32 21.85 6.39
C ALA A 416 5.91 23.24 6.10
N LEU A 417 6.97 23.30 5.29
CA LEU A 417 7.61 24.54 4.85
C LEU A 417 6.76 25.34 3.84
N ASN A 418 5.83 24.68 3.14
CA ASN A 418 5.04 25.27 2.05
C ASN A 418 3.57 25.48 2.39
N ASN A 419 3.08 24.93 3.50
CA ASN A 419 1.67 24.98 3.90
C ASN A 419 1.54 25.42 5.36
N THR A 420 0.99 26.62 5.55
CA THR A 420 0.83 27.27 6.86
C THR A 420 -0.15 26.57 7.79
N HIS A 421 -0.93 25.60 7.30
CA HIS A 421 -1.84 24.79 8.11
C HIS A 421 -1.16 23.60 8.79
N VAL A 422 0.08 23.28 8.42
CA VAL A 422 0.84 22.19 9.04
C VAL A 422 1.44 22.66 10.35
N THR A 423 1.23 21.88 11.42
CA THR A 423 1.76 22.15 12.76
C THR A 423 2.89 21.17 13.08
N ALA A 424 3.63 21.43 14.17
CA ALA A 424 4.68 20.53 14.64
C ALA A 424 4.15 19.12 14.96
N ASN A 425 2.96 19.02 15.55
CA ASN A 425 2.34 17.73 15.89
C ASN A 425 2.05 16.87 14.65
N HIS A 426 1.85 17.48 13.48
CA HIS A 426 1.63 16.72 12.24
C HIS A 426 2.92 16.12 11.68
N GLN A 427 4.08 16.55 12.17
CA GLN A 427 5.39 16.07 11.72
C GLN A 427 5.93 14.91 12.58
N GLU A 428 5.13 14.43 13.53
CA GLU A 428 5.45 13.27 14.37
C GLU A 428 4.72 12.03 13.84
N ALA A 429 5.45 10.94 13.63
CA ALA A 429 4.87 9.66 13.21
C ALA A 429 4.03 9.05 14.34
N GLN A 430 2.98 8.31 13.99
CA GLN A 430 2.30 7.44 14.96
C GLN A 430 3.02 6.10 14.98
N LEU A 431 3.66 5.79 16.11
CA LEU A 431 4.33 4.53 16.34
C LEU A 431 3.86 3.93 17.66
N PRO A 432 3.02 2.88 17.65
CA PRO A 432 2.53 2.27 18.88
C PRO A 432 3.67 1.78 19.76
N SER A 433 3.53 1.93 21.09
CA SER A 433 4.63 1.69 22.03
C SER A 433 5.12 0.24 22.10
N PHE A 434 4.34 -0.70 21.56
CA PHE A 434 4.68 -2.13 21.49
C PHE A 434 5.47 -2.50 20.23
N ILE A 435 5.66 -1.56 19.28
CA ILE A 435 6.49 -1.78 18.11
C ILE A 435 7.98 -1.73 18.52
N PRO A 436 8.75 -2.80 18.30
CA PRO A 436 10.16 -2.81 18.68
C PRO A 436 10.99 -1.91 17.76
N LEU A 437 11.84 -1.07 18.36
CA LEU A 437 12.64 -0.06 17.65
C LEU A 437 14.02 -0.55 17.18
N GLY A 438 14.36 -1.82 17.45
CA GLY A 438 15.71 -2.35 17.24
C GLY A 438 15.92 -3.16 15.97
N ARG A 439 15.11 -2.95 14.91
CA ARG A 439 15.02 -3.84 13.72
C ARG A 439 14.68 -5.28 14.10
N GLU A 440 13.71 -5.44 15.00
CA GLU A 440 13.41 -6.74 15.59
C GLU A 440 12.11 -7.36 15.07
N MET A 441 11.25 -6.58 14.41
CA MET A 441 9.91 -7.02 13.99
C MET A 441 9.97 -8.25 13.08
N ASP A 442 10.98 -8.28 12.23
CA ASP A 442 11.24 -9.25 11.18
C ASP A 442 12.54 -10.06 11.42
N ASP A 443 13.11 -9.95 12.63
CA ASP A 443 14.34 -10.62 13.02
C ASP A 443 14.10 -12.10 13.39
N PHE A 444 15.12 -12.94 13.16
CA PHE A 444 15.11 -14.37 13.41
C PHE A 444 16.53 -14.93 13.54
N THR A 445 16.68 -16.14 14.04
CA THR A 445 17.95 -16.89 14.08
C THR A 445 17.80 -18.24 13.42
N TYR A 446 18.82 -18.71 12.70
CA TYR A 446 18.87 -20.05 12.14
C TYR A 446 19.83 -20.97 12.92
N ASP A 447 19.29 -22.00 13.56
CA ASP A 447 20.06 -23.13 14.11
C ASP A 447 20.23 -24.21 13.04
N GLU A 448 21.37 -24.17 12.35
CA GLU A 448 21.71 -25.14 11.28
C GLU A 448 21.81 -26.58 11.80
N GLN A 449 22.27 -26.79 13.04
CA GLN A 449 22.42 -28.14 13.59
C GLN A 449 21.07 -28.75 13.97
N GLY A 450 20.16 -27.92 14.49
CA GLY A 450 18.78 -28.29 14.80
C GLY A 450 17.86 -28.30 13.59
N ASN A 451 18.27 -27.69 12.47
CA ASN A 451 17.47 -27.41 11.28
C ASN A 451 16.17 -26.62 11.59
N VAL A 452 16.31 -25.59 12.45
CA VAL A 452 15.18 -24.77 12.91
C VAL A 452 15.51 -23.29 12.81
N VAL A 453 14.62 -22.53 12.17
CA VAL A 453 14.61 -21.07 12.24
C VAL A 453 13.64 -20.61 13.33
N THR A 454 14.08 -19.68 14.16
CA THR A 454 13.28 -19.12 15.25
C THR A 454 13.15 -17.62 15.07
N MET A 455 11.94 -17.15 14.81
CA MET A 455 11.62 -15.72 14.79
C MET A 455 11.75 -15.12 16.19
N LYS A 456 12.14 -13.85 16.25
CA LYS A 456 12.29 -13.12 17.50
C LYS A 456 10.95 -12.72 18.10
N HIS A 457 10.06 -12.14 17.27
CA HIS A 457 8.72 -11.70 17.67
C HIS A 457 7.66 -12.29 16.73
N ASP A 458 6.55 -12.79 17.28
CA ASP A 458 5.32 -12.98 16.51
C ASP A 458 4.48 -11.72 16.67
N MET A 459 4.58 -10.79 15.72
CA MET A 459 3.86 -9.53 15.83
C MET A 459 2.34 -9.72 15.88
N ASN A 460 1.76 -10.82 15.37
CA ASN A 460 0.33 -11.08 15.54
C ASN A 460 -0.02 -11.41 17.00
N GLN A 461 0.87 -12.11 17.71
CA GLN A 461 0.72 -12.35 19.14
C GLN A 461 0.90 -11.05 19.94
N VAL A 462 1.87 -10.22 19.56
CA VAL A 462 2.09 -8.89 20.16
C VAL A 462 0.83 -8.03 20.02
N LEU A 463 0.23 -7.97 18.82
CA LEU A 463 -1.02 -7.25 18.61
C LEU A 463 -2.10 -7.72 19.60
N VAL A 464 -2.35 -9.02 19.71
CA VAL A 464 -3.36 -9.56 20.64
C VAL A 464 -3.07 -9.20 22.10
N GLN A 465 -1.81 -9.22 22.53
CA GLN A 465 -1.42 -8.79 23.88
C GLN A 465 -1.73 -7.31 24.14
N HIS A 466 -1.72 -6.50 23.08
CA HIS A 466 -1.98 -5.06 23.11
C HIS A 466 -3.36 -4.69 22.54
N LYS A 467 -4.31 -5.64 22.48
CA LYS A 467 -5.58 -5.48 21.75
C LYS A 467 -6.49 -4.32 22.19
N SER A 468 -6.23 -3.74 23.36
CA SER A 468 -6.93 -2.56 23.88
C SER A 468 -6.30 -1.23 23.46
N SER A 469 -5.29 -1.24 22.58
CA SER A 469 -4.65 -0.03 22.06
C SER A 469 -5.47 0.50 20.91
N SER A 470 -5.83 1.79 20.94
CA SER A 470 -6.74 2.44 19.97
C SER A 470 -6.24 2.43 18.52
N GLU A 471 -4.94 2.18 18.32
CA GLU A 471 -4.26 2.19 17.03
C GLU A 471 -4.50 0.91 16.22
N ILE A 472 -4.98 -0.17 16.85
CA ILE A 472 -5.16 -1.51 16.25
C ILE A 472 -6.56 -2.05 16.53
N PHE A 473 -6.95 -3.15 15.87
CA PHE A 473 -8.25 -3.80 16.00
C PHE A 473 -9.45 -2.83 16.02
N PRO A 474 -9.83 -2.23 14.88
CA PRO A 474 -10.80 -1.13 14.85
C PRO A 474 -12.17 -1.40 15.49
N PHE A 475 -12.56 -2.66 15.73
CA PHE A 475 -13.83 -3.01 16.38
C PHE A 475 -13.71 -3.45 17.85
N ILE A 476 -12.50 -3.59 18.39
CA ILE A 476 -12.29 -4.02 19.78
C ILE A 476 -12.32 -2.83 20.75
N ASN A 477 -11.91 -1.65 20.28
CA ASN A 477 -11.76 -0.44 21.09
C ASN A 477 -12.99 0.47 21.09
#